data_AF-A0A376J5B4-F1
#
_entry.id   AF-A0A376J5B4-F1
#
_cell.length_a   1.000
_cell.length_b   1.000
_cell.length_c   1.000
_cell.angle_alpha   90.00
_cell.angle_beta   90.00
_cell.angle_gamma   90.00
#
_symmetry.space_group_name_H-M   'P 1'
#
loop_
_entity.id
_entity.type
_entity.pdbx_description
1 polymer ?
#
loop_
_entity_poly.entity_id
_entity_poly.type
_entity_poly.pdbx_seq_one_letter_code
_entity_poly.pdbx_strand_id
1 'polypeptide(L)'
;MNTDNMSLLGLTLDYGPFGFLDDYEPGFICNHSDHQGRYSFDNQPAVALWNLQRLAQTLSPFVAVDALNEALDSYQQVLLTHYGQRMRQKLGFMTEQKEDNALLNELFSLMARERSDYTRTFRMLSLTEQHSAASPLRDEFIDRAAFDDWFGPLSGTFATRRGYR
;
A
#
# COMPACT_ATOMS: atom_id res chain seq x y z
N MET A 1 8.27 -2.68 -15.37
CA MET A 1 9.38 -3.01 -14.44
C MET A 1 10.22 -4.15 -15.02
N ASN A 2 10.95 -3.88 -16.11
CA ASN A 2 11.89 -4.85 -16.67
C ASN A 2 13.11 -5.02 -15.74
N THR A 3 13.86 -6.11 -15.87
CA THR A 3 15.01 -6.41 -15.00
C THR A 3 16.15 -5.40 -15.14
N ASP A 4 16.34 -4.82 -16.33
CA ASP A 4 17.30 -3.75 -16.61
C ASP A 4 16.96 -2.43 -15.91
N ASN A 5 15.69 -2.22 -15.55
CA ASN A 5 15.24 -1.05 -14.79
C ASN A 5 15.21 -1.28 -13.27
N MET A 6 15.73 -2.40 -12.78
CA MET A 6 15.85 -2.69 -11.35
C MET A 6 17.23 -2.27 -10.85
N SER A 7 17.31 -1.13 -10.15
CA SER A 7 18.55 -0.70 -9.49
C SER A 7 18.97 -1.69 -8.41
N LEU A 8 20.21 -2.17 -8.48
CA LEU A 8 20.79 -3.04 -7.44
C LEU A 8 20.81 -2.38 -6.06
N LEU A 9 20.84 -1.04 -6.00
CA LEU A 9 20.81 -0.26 -4.78
C LEU A 9 19.39 0.00 -4.25
N GLY A 10 18.35 -0.51 -4.92
CA GLY A 10 16.95 -0.31 -4.51
C GLY A 10 16.40 1.09 -4.81
N LEU A 11 16.97 1.80 -5.78
CA LEU A 11 16.49 3.12 -6.22
C LEU A 11 15.44 3.00 -7.33
N THR A 12 14.41 3.84 -7.31
CA THR A 12 13.50 4.00 -8.46
C THR A 12 14.28 4.53 -9.66
N LEU A 13 14.18 3.84 -10.80
CA LEU A 13 15.00 4.09 -11.98
C LEU A 13 14.13 4.07 -13.24
N ASP A 14 14.60 4.77 -14.28
CA ASP A 14 14.02 4.82 -15.63
C ASP A 14 12.55 5.29 -15.67
N TYR A 15 12.37 6.60 -15.41
CA TYR A 15 11.08 7.27 -15.44
C TYR A 15 10.56 7.43 -16.87
N GLY A 16 9.88 6.40 -17.37
CA GLY A 16 9.11 6.42 -18.60
C GLY A 16 7.61 6.71 -18.34
N PRO A 17 6.68 5.81 -18.74
CA PRO A 17 5.25 5.97 -18.51
C PRO A 17 4.87 5.62 -17.06
N PHE A 18 5.36 6.40 -16.09
CA PHE A 18 4.94 6.27 -14.70
C PHE A 18 3.67 7.09 -14.44
N GLY A 19 2.89 6.69 -13.43
CA GLY A 19 1.73 7.44 -12.97
C GLY A 19 1.60 7.31 -11.47
N PHE A 20 1.30 8.43 -10.81
CA PHE A 20 0.73 8.39 -9.47
C PHE A 20 -0.77 8.15 -9.59
N LEU A 21 -1.35 7.45 -8.62
CA LEU A 21 -2.80 7.26 -8.59
C LEU A 21 -3.49 8.59 -8.27
N ASP A 22 -4.44 8.98 -9.12
CA ASP A 22 -5.50 9.93 -8.78
C ASP A 22 -6.58 9.13 -8.03
N ASP A 23 -7.58 8.61 -8.75
CA ASP A 23 -8.55 7.65 -8.22
C ASP A 23 -7.84 6.37 -7.75
N TYR A 24 -8.27 5.83 -6.61
CA TYR A 24 -7.75 4.55 -6.14
C TYR A 24 -8.27 3.40 -7.00
N GLU A 25 -7.43 2.96 -7.92
CA GLU A 25 -7.65 1.80 -8.77
C GLU A 25 -6.50 0.79 -8.57
N PRO A 26 -6.71 -0.30 -7.79
CA PRO A 26 -5.65 -1.28 -7.51
C PRO A 26 -5.03 -1.89 -8.77
N GLY A 27 -5.86 -2.15 -9.79
CA GLY A 27 -5.44 -2.72 -11.06
C GLY A 27 -4.94 -1.68 -12.08
N PHE A 28 -4.65 -0.45 -11.67
CA PHE A 28 -4.28 0.64 -12.60
C PHE A 28 -3.04 0.29 -13.42
N ILE A 29 -3.15 0.44 -14.74
CA ILE A 29 -2.07 0.24 -15.71
C ILE A 29 -1.66 1.61 -16.27
N CYS A 30 -0.52 2.12 -15.81
CA CYS A 30 0.00 3.42 -16.25
C CYS A 30 0.63 3.41 -17.64
N ASN A 31 1.09 2.24 -18.12
CA ASN A 31 1.76 2.10 -19.40
C ASN A 31 0.79 1.60 -20.48
N HIS A 32 0.49 2.42 -21.49
CA HIS A 32 -0.40 2.05 -22.59
C HIS A 32 0.06 0.85 -23.43
N SER A 33 1.36 0.52 -23.39
CA SER A 33 1.92 -0.64 -24.07
C SER A 33 1.84 -1.93 -23.23
N ASP A 34 1.42 -1.85 -21.97
CA ASP A 34 1.23 -3.01 -21.10
C ASP A 34 -0.19 -3.58 -21.23
N HIS A 35 -0.46 -4.17 -22.40
CA HIS A 35 -1.78 -4.70 -22.73
C HIS A 35 -2.25 -5.86 -21.83
N GLN A 36 -1.32 -6.51 -21.11
CA GLN A 36 -1.62 -7.63 -20.21
C GLN A 36 -1.71 -7.21 -18.74
N GLY A 37 -1.43 -5.94 -18.42
CA GLY A 37 -1.37 -5.46 -17.04
C GLY A 37 -0.27 -6.11 -16.21
N ARG A 38 0.83 -6.52 -16.86
CA ARG A 38 1.98 -7.15 -16.18
C ARG A 38 2.55 -6.25 -15.09
N TYR A 39 2.49 -4.94 -15.29
CA TYR A 39 3.03 -3.91 -14.40
C TYR A 39 1.93 -3.03 -13.79
N SER A 40 0.71 -3.54 -13.66
CA SER A 40 -0.35 -2.87 -12.91
C SER A 40 0.09 -2.59 -11.46
N PHE A 41 -0.52 -1.58 -10.83
CA PHE A 41 -0.16 -1.13 -9.48
C PHE A 41 -0.13 -2.27 -8.45
N ASP A 42 -1.15 -3.13 -8.43
CA ASP A 42 -1.25 -4.30 -7.55
C ASP A 42 -0.27 -5.43 -7.88
N ASN A 43 0.20 -5.56 -9.12
CA ASN A 43 1.15 -6.60 -9.54
C ASN A 43 2.61 -6.26 -9.19
N GLN A 44 2.93 -5.00 -8.88
CA GLN A 44 4.32 -4.57 -8.64
C GLN A 44 5.07 -5.40 -7.57
N PRO A 45 4.47 -5.79 -6.43
CA PRO A 45 5.12 -6.67 -5.45
C PRO A 45 5.53 -8.03 -6.04
N ALA A 46 4.63 -8.69 -6.77
CA ALA A 46 4.91 -10.00 -7.37
C ALA A 46 5.97 -9.89 -8.49
N VAL A 47 5.90 -8.84 -9.30
CA VAL A 47 6.88 -8.58 -10.36
C VAL A 47 8.27 -8.32 -9.79
N ALA A 48 8.38 -7.55 -8.71
CA ALA A 48 9.66 -7.29 -8.06
C ALA A 48 10.28 -8.57 -7.50
N LEU A 49 9.50 -9.46 -6.88
CA LEU A 49 9.98 -10.79 -6.47
C LEU A 49 10.46 -11.62 -7.67
N TRP A 50 9.69 -11.64 -8.76
CA TRP A 50 10.10 -12.34 -9.97
C TRP A 50 11.42 -11.82 -10.54
N ASN A 51 11.62 -10.49 -10.54
CA ASN A 51 12.90 -9.88 -10.94
C ASN A 51 14.05 -10.27 -10.00
N LEU A 52 13.82 -10.32 -8.68
CA LEU A 52 14.82 -10.82 -7.72
C LEU A 52 15.17 -12.29 -7.97
N GLN A 53 14.21 -13.13 -8.35
CA GLN A 53 14.49 -14.51 -8.76
C GLN A 53 15.36 -14.58 -10.03
N ARG A 54 15.16 -13.65 -10.99
CA ARG A 54 16.05 -13.55 -12.16
C ARG A 54 17.47 -13.19 -11.75
N LEU A 55 17.63 -12.26 -10.81
CA LEU A 55 18.94 -11.90 -10.25
C LEU A 55 19.57 -13.08 -9.49
N ALA A 56 18.82 -13.76 -8.61
CA ALA A 56 19.31 -14.92 -7.86
C ALA A 56 19.85 -16.03 -8.78
N GLN A 57 19.18 -16.27 -9.91
CA GLN A 57 19.63 -17.23 -10.91
C GLN A 57 21.03 -16.92 -11.48
N THR A 58 21.41 -15.65 -11.61
CA THR A 58 22.75 -15.28 -12.11
C THR A 58 23.84 -15.45 -11.06
N LEU A 59 23.47 -15.49 -9.78
CA LEU A 59 24.36 -15.64 -8.63
C LEU A 59 24.61 -17.09 -8.23
N SER A 60 23.84 -18.05 -8.76
CA SER A 60 23.95 -19.48 -8.43
C SER A 60 25.32 -20.12 -8.68
N PRO A 61 26.21 -19.63 -9.58
CA PRO A 61 27.57 -20.15 -9.68
C PRO A 61 28.46 -19.84 -8.47
N PHE A 62 28.08 -18.84 -7.66
CA PHE A 62 28.90 -18.30 -6.57
C PHE A 62 28.23 -18.38 -5.20
N VAL A 63 26.91 -18.61 -5.16
CA VAL A 63 26.10 -18.67 -3.94
C VAL A 63 25.31 -19.97 -3.92
N ALA A 64 25.31 -20.64 -2.76
CA ALA A 64 24.53 -21.86 -2.57
C ALA A 64 23.03 -21.59 -2.80
N VAL A 65 22.36 -22.54 -3.45
CA VAL A 65 20.92 -22.44 -3.79
C VAL A 65 20.06 -22.22 -2.54
N ASP A 66 20.36 -22.92 -1.44
CA ASP A 66 19.61 -22.77 -0.19
C ASP A 66 19.71 -21.34 0.37
N ALA A 67 20.88 -20.71 0.30
CA ALA A 67 21.08 -19.33 0.74
C ALA A 67 20.35 -18.32 -0.16
N LEU A 68 20.26 -18.58 -1.47
CA LEU A 68 19.49 -17.76 -2.40
C LEU A 68 17.98 -17.87 -2.12
N ASN A 69 17.48 -19.08 -1.86
CA ASN A 69 16.08 -19.31 -1.53
C ASN A 69 15.70 -18.65 -0.20
N GLU A 70 16.53 -18.81 0.84
CA GLU A 70 16.30 -18.15 2.14
C GLU A 70 16.22 -16.61 1.99
N ALA A 71 17.11 -16.02 1.19
CA ALA A 71 17.06 -14.59 0.90
C ALA A 71 15.78 -14.19 0.14
N LEU A 72 15.34 -14.97 -0.85
CA LEU A 72 14.11 -14.72 -1.61
C LEU A 72 12.86 -14.87 -0.73
N ASP A 73 12.83 -15.87 0.16
CA ASP A 73 11.71 -16.14 1.07
C ASP A 73 11.48 -14.97 2.05
N SER A 74 12.54 -14.25 2.41
CA SER A 74 12.45 -13.05 3.26
C SER A 74 11.70 -11.87 2.61
N TYR A 75 11.61 -11.83 1.27
CA TYR A 75 11.07 -10.69 0.53
C TYR A 75 9.65 -10.31 0.97
N GLN A 76 8.77 -11.30 1.09
CA GLN A 76 7.36 -11.06 1.43
C GLN A 76 7.24 -10.45 2.83
N GLN A 77 7.99 -10.98 3.80
CA GLN A 77 7.97 -10.46 5.16
C GLN A 77 8.50 -9.04 5.23
N VAL A 78 9.62 -8.74 4.57
CA VAL A 78 10.22 -7.40 4.54
C VAL A 78 9.27 -6.40 3.90
N LEU A 79 8.68 -6.74 2.75
CA LEU A 79 7.72 -5.89 2.05
C LEU A 79 6.50 -5.58 2.92
N LEU A 80 5.87 -6.61 3.50
CA LEU A 80 4.66 -6.43 4.32
C LEU A 80 4.95 -5.67 5.61
N THR A 81 6.14 -5.84 6.19
CA THR A 81 6.56 -5.09 7.39
C THR A 81 6.66 -3.59 7.09
N HIS A 82 7.41 -3.22 6.06
CA HIS A 82 7.57 -1.80 5.69
C HIS A 82 6.26 -1.19 5.19
N TYR A 83 5.49 -1.93 4.40
CA TYR A 83 4.17 -1.51 3.94
C TYR A 83 3.23 -1.24 5.12
N GLY A 84 3.08 -2.22 6.03
CA GLY A 84 2.23 -2.10 7.21
C GLY A 84 2.60 -0.91 8.09
N GLN A 85 3.89 -0.75 8.41
CA GLN A 85 4.38 0.39 9.18
C GLN A 85 4.01 1.73 8.52
N ARG A 86 4.20 1.84 7.20
CA ARG A 86 3.90 3.08 6.48
C ARG A 86 2.40 3.35 6.38
N MET A 87 1.58 2.32 6.22
CA MET A 87 0.13 2.47 6.17
C MET A 87 -0.47 2.83 7.52
N ARG A 88 0.05 2.27 8.62
CA ARG A 88 -0.29 2.71 9.98
C ARG A 88 -0.02 4.20 10.19
N GLN A 89 1.14 4.69 9.75
CA GLN A 89 1.45 6.12 9.82
C GLN A 89 0.47 6.97 9.02
N LYS A 90 0.08 6.54 7.81
CA LYS A 90 -0.91 7.22 6.98
C LYS A 90 -2.31 7.23 7.61
N LEU A 91 -2.67 6.18 8.33
CA LEU A 91 -3.91 6.07 9.10
C LEU A 91 -3.83 6.80 10.46
N GLY A 92 -2.67 7.29 10.89
CA GLY A 92 -2.49 7.92 12.20
C GLY A 92 -2.41 6.94 13.37
N PHE A 93 -2.19 5.65 13.12
CA PHE A 93 -2.04 4.62 14.15
C PHE A 93 -0.67 4.72 14.84
N MET A 94 -0.70 5.07 16.13
CA MET A 94 0.51 5.26 16.95
C MET A 94 1.04 3.96 17.56
N THR A 95 0.21 2.92 17.61
CA THR A 95 0.54 1.59 18.09
C THR A 95 0.00 0.54 17.13
N GLU A 96 0.59 -0.65 17.14
CA GLU A 96 0.15 -1.79 16.33
C GLU A 96 -0.96 -2.55 17.03
N GLN A 97 -2.03 -2.85 16.31
CA GLN A 97 -3.10 -3.73 16.77
C GLN A 97 -3.46 -4.76 15.69
N LYS A 98 -4.15 -5.82 16.10
CA LYS A 98 -4.50 -6.95 15.22
C LYS A 98 -5.49 -6.53 14.13
N GLU A 99 -6.33 -5.54 14.44
CA GLU A 99 -7.43 -5.05 13.62
C GLU A 99 -6.98 -4.02 12.56
N ASP A 100 -5.75 -3.51 12.62
CA ASP A 100 -5.24 -2.45 11.72
C ASP A 100 -5.41 -2.79 10.24
N ASN A 101 -5.12 -4.05 9.88
CA ASN A 101 -5.20 -4.50 8.50
C ASN A 101 -6.66 -4.61 8.02
N ALA A 102 -7.60 -4.94 8.91
CA ALA A 102 -9.01 -4.99 8.55
C ALA A 102 -9.53 -3.59 8.23
N LEU A 103 -9.23 -2.61 9.09
CA LEU A 103 -9.58 -1.20 8.88
C LEU A 103 -8.97 -0.64 7.58
N LEU A 104 -7.73 -1.02 7.26
CA LEU A 104 -7.10 -0.60 6.02
C LEU A 104 -7.78 -1.21 4.78
N ASN A 105 -8.08 -2.52 4.83
CA ASN A 105 -8.71 -3.21 3.71
C ASN A 105 -10.15 -2.73 3.47
N GLU A 106 -10.90 -2.41 4.52
CA GLU A 106 -12.23 -1.81 4.42
C GLU A 106 -12.16 -0.43 3.76
N LEU A 107 -11.21 0.42 4.17
CA LEU A 107 -10.97 1.72 3.53
C LEU A 107 -10.65 1.56 2.04
N PHE A 108 -9.72 0.68 1.69
CA PHE A 108 -9.37 0.45 0.28
C PHE A 108 -10.52 -0.11 -0.53
N SER A 109 -11.32 -1.00 0.05
CA SER A 109 -12.52 -1.54 -0.62
C SER A 109 -13.53 -0.42 -0.90
N LEU A 110 -13.75 0.48 0.07
CA LEU A 110 -14.61 1.63 -0.10
C LEU A 110 -14.08 2.61 -1.16
N MET A 111 -12.79 2.96 -1.08
CA MET A 111 -12.14 3.84 -2.06
C MET A 111 -12.16 3.28 -3.48
N ALA A 112 -11.95 1.97 -3.64
CA ALA A 112 -11.95 1.34 -4.96
C ALA A 112 -13.36 1.30 -5.57
N ARG A 113 -14.38 1.05 -4.73
CA ARG A 113 -15.79 1.06 -5.15
C ARG A 113 -16.25 2.44 -5.59
N GLU A 114 -15.77 3.49 -4.91
CA GLU A 114 -16.21 4.86 -5.14
C GLU A 114 -15.24 5.69 -5.99
N ARG A 115 -14.14 5.09 -6.44
CA ARG A 115 -13.08 5.79 -7.18
C ARG A 115 -12.56 7.03 -6.43
N SER A 116 -12.43 6.91 -5.11
CA SER A 116 -11.96 8.02 -4.29
C SER A 116 -10.51 8.37 -4.60
N ASP A 117 -10.19 9.66 -4.66
CA ASP A 117 -8.81 10.13 -4.84
C ASP A 117 -7.92 9.63 -3.70
N TYR A 118 -6.86 8.90 -4.05
CA TYR A 118 -5.97 8.26 -3.08
C TYR A 118 -5.26 9.27 -2.19
N THR A 119 -4.74 10.35 -2.78
CA THR A 119 -3.93 11.34 -2.07
C THR A 119 -4.80 12.20 -1.16
N ARG A 120 -5.92 12.70 -1.68
CA ARG A 120 -6.88 13.54 -0.97
C ARG A 120 -7.54 12.78 0.18
N THR A 121 -7.88 11.51 -0.01
CA THR A 121 -8.49 10.68 1.06
C THR A 121 -7.61 10.65 2.30
N PHE A 122 -6.33 10.28 2.16
CA PHE A 122 -5.40 10.28 3.30
C PHE A 122 -5.10 11.69 3.82
N ARG A 123 -5.13 12.72 2.97
CA ARG A 123 -4.93 14.10 3.40
C ARG A 123 -6.11 14.60 4.25
N MET A 124 -7.33 14.34 3.84
CA MET A 124 -8.53 14.70 4.61
C MET A 124 -8.63 13.89 5.89
N LEU A 125 -8.28 12.60 5.84
CA LEU A 125 -8.24 11.74 7.03
C LEU A 125 -7.31 12.31 8.11
N SER A 126 -6.22 12.98 7.73
CA SER A 126 -5.30 13.61 8.69
C SER A 126 -5.90 14.78 9.48
N LEU A 127 -7.10 15.27 9.11
CA LEU A 127 -7.87 16.28 9.84
C LEU A 127 -8.86 15.67 10.84
N THR A 128 -8.88 14.34 10.99
CA THR A 128 -9.78 13.65 11.91
C THR A 128 -9.54 14.07 13.36
N GLU A 129 -10.61 14.44 14.04
CA GLU A 129 -10.61 14.67 15.47
C GLU A 129 -11.09 13.42 16.22
N GLN A 130 -10.30 13.00 17.20
CA GLN A 130 -10.45 11.75 17.96
C GLN A 130 -11.80 11.56 18.70
N HIS A 131 -12.58 12.63 18.85
CA HIS A 131 -13.88 12.63 19.53
C HIS A 131 -14.99 13.27 18.69
N SER A 132 -14.77 13.38 17.38
CA SER A 132 -15.75 13.94 16.45
C SER A 132 -16.07 12.92 15.37
N ALA A 133 -17.36 12.72 15.13
CA ALA A 133 -17.83 12.03 13.94
C ALA A 133 -17.74 12.93 12.69
N ALA A 134 -17.43 14.22 12.86
CA ALA A 134 -17.28 15.13 11.74
C ALA A 134 -15.97 14.87 11.02
N SER A 135 -16.06 14.68 9.70
CA SER A 135 -14.90 14.60 8.82
C SER A 135 -15.26 15.23 7.48
N PRO A 136 -14.38 16.07 6.89
CA PRO A 136 -14.61 16.59 5.53
C PRO A 136 -14.64 15.45 4.50
N LEU A 137 -14.02 14.32 4.82
CA LEU A 137 -13.97 13.15 3.95
C LEU A 137 -15.35 12.50 3.75
N ARG A 138 -16.28 12.72 4.69
CA ARG A 138 -17.64 12.17 4.61
C ARG A 138 -18.39 12.62 3.37
N ASP A 139 -18.16 13.86 2.92
CA ASP A 139 -18.84 14.42 1.75
C ASP A 139 -18.23 13.96 0.42
N GLU A 140 -17.05 13.34 0.43
CA GLU A 140 -16.41 12.78 -0.77
C GLU A 140 -16.92 11.35 -1.08
N PHE A 141 -17.66 10.72 -0.18
CA PHE A 141 -18.29 9.41 -0.39
C PHE A 141 -19.77 9.55 -0.73
N ILE A 142 -20.20 8.82 -1.77
CA ILE A 142 -21.60 8.62 -2.16
C ILE A 142 -22.30 7.75 -1.10
N ASP A 143 -21.71 6.60 -0.72
CA ASP A 143 -22.21 5.75 0.35
C ASP A 143 -21.69 6.24 1.72
N ARG A 144 -22.29 7.36 2.16
CA ARG A 144 -21.95 7.98 3.45
C ARG A 144 -22.16 7.05 4.64
N ALA A 145 -23.12 6.12 4.55
CA ALA A 145 -23.38 5.16 5.62
C ALA A 145 -22.22 4.16 5.75
N ALA A 146 -21.72 3.62 4.63
CA ALA A 146 -20.54 2.76 4.66
C ALA A 146 -19.29 3.50 5.15
N PHE A 147 -19.12 4.78 4.80
CA PHE A 147 -18.06 5.61 5.38
C PHE A 147 -18.23 5.76 6.90
N ASP A 148 -19.43 6.10 7.37
CA ASP A 148 -19.71 6.31 8.79
C ASP A 148 -19.46 5.02 9.61
N ASP A 149 -19.84 3.86 9.08
CA ASP A 149 -19.61 2.55 9.69
C ASP A 149 -18.11 2.22 9.81
N TRP A 150 -17.32 2.56 8.79
CA TRP A 150 -15.86 2.41 8.81
C TRP A 150 -15.18 3.43 9.75
N PHE A 151 -15.65 4.68 9.74
CA PHE A 151 -15.03 5.78 10.47
C PHE A 151 -15.32 5.74 11.97
N GLY A 152 -16.48 5.22 12.38
CA GLY A 152 -16.88 5.08 13.78
C GLY A 152 -15.82 4.38 14.64
N PRO A 153 -15.42 3.13 14.32
CA PRO A 153 -14.36 2.40 15.01
C PRO A 153 -13.01 3.11 14.98
N LEU A 154 -12.68 3.78 13.87
CA LEU A 154 -11.41 4.49 13.71
C LEU A 154 -11.28 5.65 14.69
N SER A 155 -12.33 6.45 14.87
CA SER A 155 -12.34 7.58 15.82
C SER A 155 -12.12 7.10 17.27
N GLY A 156 -12.78 6.01 17.68
CA GLY A 156 -12.58 5.35 18.97
C GLY A 156 -11.21 4.68 19.12
N THR A 157 -10.57 4.31 18.00
CA THR A 157 -9.20 3.77 18.00
C THR A 157 -8.17 4.85 18.27
N PHE A 158 -8.31 6.05 17.69
CA PHE A 158 -7.47 7.19 18.09
C PHE A 158 -7.63 7.45 19.59
N ALA A 159 -8.89 7.43 20.06
CA ALA A 159 -9.37 7.25 21.44
C ALA A 159 -8.34 6.71 22.43
N THR A 160 -7.97 5.47 22.12
CA THR A 160 -7.28 4.54 23.01
C THR A 160 -5.78 4.50 22.76
N ARG A 161 -5.30 4.97 21.60
CA ARG A 161 -3.88 4.90 21.20
C ARG A 161 -3.05 6.13 21.57
N ARG A 162 -3.68 7.19 22.08
CA ARG A 162 -3.01 8.23 22.88
C ARG A 162 -3.19 7.93 24.37
N GLY A 163 -2.43 6.97 24.88
CA GLY A 163 -2.13 6.95 26.32
C GLY A 163 -1.43 8.27 26.68
N TYR A 164 -1.93 8.94 27.73
CA TYR A 164 -1.42 10.16 28.34
C TYR A 164 0.05 10.48 28.01
N ARG A 165 0.28 11.64 27.39
CA ARG A 165 1.49 12.42 27.63
C ARG A 165 1.19 13.47 28.67
#